data_AF-A0A7H8PRK1-F1
#
_entry.id   AF-A0A7H8PRK1-F1
#
_cell.length_a   1.000
_cell.length_b   1.000
_cell.length_c   1.000
_cell.angle_alpha   90.00
_cell.angle_beta   90.00
_cell.angle_gamma   90.00
#
_symmetry.space_group_name_H-M   'P 1'
#
loop_
_entity.id
_entity.type
_entity.pdbx_description
1 polymer ?
#
loop_
_entity_poly.entity_id
_entity_poly.type
_entity_poly.pdbx_seq_one_letter_code
_entity_poly.pdbx_strand_id
1 'polypeptide(L)'
;MHDDSSHSLKKTLPDAIRNRKGPRKKEDIPKKVLELLNKGIIASVNLTEWLAVNHIELITSNFPSLGIPQQVLNTCLQKLEALKKPSTMNTIRTIGEAIYTYTEATNETDYFIDKLSNHPSDSIRCYTPYIIALYSTLRFEEKLDLARPLIKDPHFGVREVVWMALRPELILHIDIAIPFLSHWAKDQHEYIRRFTTEITRPRGVWCTHITTLKEHPEQGLPILSLLKSDTSIYVQDSVGNWLNDASKSAPDFVLQLCNEWNQTSPTKETKRIIKKALRTLQKK
;
A
#
# COMPACT_ATOMS: atom_id res chain seq x y z
N MET A 1 -21.06 -22.94 17.30
CA MET A 1 -21.98 -22.06 16.56
C MET A 1 -21.28 -20.72 16.39
N HIS A 2 -20.59 -20.54 15.26
CA HIS A 2 -19.93 -19.26 14.96
C HIS A 2 -21.00 -18.27 14.52
N ASP A 3 -21.10 -17.18 15.27
CA ASP A 3 -22.03 -16.08 15.01
C ASP A 3 -21.60 -15.37 13.72
N ASP A 4 -22.37 -15.60 12.66
CA ASP A 4 -22.26 -15.03 11.32
C ASP A 4 -22.82 -13.59 11.27
N SER A 5 -22.56 -12.82 12.32
CA SER A 5 -23.12 -11.48 12.51
C SER A 5 -22.48 -10.45 11.56
N SER A 6 -21.25 -10.68 11.09
CA SER A 6 -20.57 -9.82 10.12
C SER A 6 -21.12 -9.95 8.69
N HIS A 7 -21.57 -11.15 8.28
CA HIS A 7 -22.16 -11.40 6.97
C HIS A 7 -23.63 -10.95 6.92
N SER A 8 -24.34 -11.04 8.05
CA SER A 8 -25.70 -10.52 8.25
C SER A 8 -25.79 -8.99 8.11
N LEU A 9 -24.83 -8.23 8.65
CA LEU A 9 -24.83 -6.76 8.62
C LEU A 9 -24.60 -6.16 7.21
N LYS A 10 -23.85 -6.84 6.34
CA LYS A 10 -23.65 -6.37 4.96
C LYS A 10 -24.92 -6.40 4.12
N LYS A 11 -25.86 -7.33 4.38
CA LYS A 11 -27.14 -7.42 3.65
C LYS A 11 -28.18 -6.39 4.10
N THR A 12 -28.01 -5.76 5.26
CA THR A 12 -28.96 -4.80 5.83
C THR A 12 -28.59 -3.32 5.63
N LEU A 13 -27.38 -3.02 5.11
CA LEU A 13 -26.99 -1.64 4.83
C LEU A 13 -27.77 -1.04 3.64
N PRO A 14 -28.30 0.19 3.73
CA PRO A 14 -28.96 0.86 2.60
C PRO A 14 -28.06 0.97 1.36
N ASP A 15 -28.64 0.81 0.17
CA ASP A 15 -27.89 0.90 -1.11
C ASP A 15 -27.17 2.24 -1.29
N ALA A 16 -27.77 3.32 -0.78
CA ALA A 16 -27.17 4.65 -0.78
C ALA A 16 -25.82 4.71 -0.04
N ILE A 17 -25.59 3.83 0.95
CA ILE A 17 -24.31 3.73 1.68
C ILE A 17 -23.33 2.83 0.92
N ARG A 18 -23.81 1.73 0.34
CA ARG A 18 -22.97 0.75 -0.39
C ARG A 18 -22.37 1.36 -1.66
N ASN A 19 -23.18 2.09 -2.42
CA ASN A 19 -22.81 2.66 -3.72
C ASN A 19 -22.48 4.16 -3.64
N ARG A 20 -22.15 4.66 -2.45
CA ARG A 20 -21.89 6.08 -2.24
C ARG A 20 -20.65 6.54 -2.98
N LYS A 21 -20.64 7.82 -3.34
CA LYS A 21 -19.44 8.52 -3.78
C LYS A 21 -18.87 9.31 -2.59
N GLY A 22 -17.61 9.06 -2.24
CA GLY A 22 -16.97 9.75 -1.13
C GLY A 22 -16.80 11.26 -1.42
N PRO A 23 -16.97 12.14 -0.43
CA PRO A 23 -16.81 13.57 -0.58
C PRO A 23 -15.35 13.99 -0.76
N ARG A 24 -15.11 15.24 -1.20
CA ARG A 24 -13.75 15.79 -1.29
C ARG A 24 -13.23 16.33 0.05
N LYS A 25 -14.12 16.87 0.88
CA LYS A 25 -13.79 17.44 2.19
C LYS A 25 -14.28 16.53 3.31
N LYS A 26 -13.58 16.57 4.46
CA LYS A 26 -13.87 15.69 5.60
C LYS A 26 -15.21 16.04 6.25
N GLU A 27 -15.55 17.32 6.29
CA GLU A 27 -16.76 17.86 6.93
C GLU A 27 -18.02 17.43 6.18
N ASP A 28 -17.88 17.10 4.90
CA ASP A 28 -18.97 16.65 4.02
C ASP A 28 -19.23 15.13 4.13
N ILE A 29 -18.47 14.38 4.96
CA ILE A 29 -18.72 12.96 5.19
C ILE A 29 -20.01 12.82 6.01
N PRO A 30 -21.04 12.11 5.50
CA PRO A 30 -22.27 11.90 6.27
C PRO A 30 -21.96 11.24 7.62
N LYS A 31 -22.52 11.75 8.71
CA LYS A 31 -22.28 11.24 10.07
C LYS A 31 -22.43 9.72 10.15
N LYS A 32 -23.48 9.18 9.52
CA LYS A 32 -23.74 7.74 9.49
C LYS A 32 -22.64 6.95 8.78
N VAL A 33 -22.08 7.48 7.70
CA VAL A 33 -20.96 6.85 6.99
C VAL A 33 -19.73 6.83 7.89
N LEU A 34 -19.42 7.96 8.54
CA LEU A 34 -18.27 8.05 9.45
C LEU A 34 -18.40 7.08 10.64
N GLU A 35 -19.58 6.97 11.25
CA GLU A 35 -19.85 5.97 12.29
C GLU A 35 -19.60 4.53 11.82
N LEU A 36 -20.07 4.18 10.63
CA LEU A 36 -19.89 2.82 10.08
C LEU A 36 -18.43 2.52 9.73
N LEU A 37 -17.70 3.53 9.24
CA LEU A 37 -16.26 3.46 8.98
C LEU A 37 -15.49 3.23 10.29
N ASN A 38 -15.78 4.04 11.31
CA ASN A 38 -15.13 3.93 12.63
C ASN A 38 -15.47 2.63 13.34
N LYS A 39 -16.62 2.01 13.08
CA LYS A 39 -16.97 0.68 13.59
C LYS A 39 -16.39 -0.46 12.76
N GLY A 40 -15.74 -0.17 11.63
CA GLY A 40 -15.16 -1.19 10.76
C GLY A 40 -16.18 -2.00 9.95
N ILE A 41 -17.42 -1.53 9.84
CA ILE A 41 -18.53 -2.24 9.19
C ILE A 41 -18.44 -2.11 7.66
N ILE A 42 -17.97 -0.97 7.17
CA ILE A 42 -17.80 -0.67 5.75
C ILE A 42 -16.36 -0.25 5.45
N ALA A 43 -15.96 -0.42 4.19
CA ALA A 43 -14.73 0.17 3.68
C ALA A 43 -14.94 1.63 3.28
N SER A 44 -13.87 2.41 3.33
CA SER A 44 -13.81 3.74 2.71
C SER A 44 -13.85 3.63 1.18
N VAL A 45 -14.37 4.67 0.51
CA VAL A 45 -14.47 4.68 -0.97
C VAL A 45 -13.51 5.68 -1.63
N ASN A 46 -12.85 6.53 -0.84
CA ASN A 46 -11.84 7.47 -1.33
C ASN A 46 -10.85 7.86 -0.21
N LEU A 47 -9.84 8.65 -0.59
CA LEU A 47 -8.82 9.14 0.34
C LEU A 47 -9.39 9.97 1.49
N THR A 48 -10.39 10.81 1.23
CA THR A 48 -10.98 11.68 2.25
C THR A 48 -11.65 10.88 3.36
N GLU A 49 -12.44 9.86 3.00
CA GLU A 49 -13.02 8.95 3.99
C GLU A 49 -11.95 8.12 4.71
N TRP A 50 -10.97 7.59 3.98
CA TRP A 50 -9.91 6.78 4.55
C TRP A 50 -9.10 7.54 5.62
N LEU A 51 -8.76 8.80 5.35
CA LEU A 51 -8.07 9.67 6.30
C LEU A 51 -8.96 10.14 7.46
N ALA A 52 -10.29 10.03 7.33
CA ALA A 52 -11.23 10.45 8.36
C ALA A 52 -11.47 9.37 9.42
N VAL A 53 -11.11 8.11 9.15
CA VAL A 53 -11.31 6.98 10.07
C VAL A 53 -10.64 7.24 11.41
N ASN A 54 -11.42 7.13 12.48
CA ASN A 54 -10.91 7.16 13.85
C ASN A 54 -10.39 5.78 14.21
N HIS A 55 -9.08 5.59 14.13
CA HIS A 55 -8.44 4.30 14.42
C HIS A 55 -8.61 3.87 15.88
N ILE A 56 -8.72 4.78 16.85
CA ILE A 56 -8.94 4.44 18.26
C ILE A 56 -10.32 3.79 18.45
N GLU A 57 -11.36 4.38 17.87
CA GLU A 57 -12.71 3.82 17.90
C GLU A 57 -12.78 2.48 17.15
N LEU A 58 -12.06 2.40 16.02
CA LEU A 58 -11.98 1.21 15.18
C LEU A 58 -11.39 0.01 15.91
N ILE A 59 -10.23 0.18 16.54
CA ILE A 59 -9.60 -0.94 17.28
C ILE A 59 -10.40 -1.28 18.53
N THR A 60 -10.94 -0.28 19.23
CA THR A 60 -11.76 -0.51 20.43
C THR A 60 -13.02 -1.32 20.11
N SER A 61 -13.64 -1.08 18.97
CA SER A 61 -14.87 -1.76 18.55
C SER A 61 -14.63 -3.18 18.01
N ASN A 62 -13.46 -3.45 17.42
CA ASN A 62 -13.23 -4.67 16.64
C ASN A 62 -12.28 -5.68 17.30
N PHE A 63 -11.34 -5.24 18.16
CA PHE A 63 -10.35 -6.13 18.76
C PHE A 63 -10.97 -7.32 19.53
N PRO A 64 -12.01 -7.12 20.37
CA PRO A 64 -12.63 -8.24 21.09
C PRO A 64 -13.19 -9.32 20.15
N SER A 65 -13.96 -8.94 19.12
CA SER A 65 -14.49 -9.90 18.13
C SER A 65 -13.40 -10.52 17.25
N LEU A 66 -12.28 -9.83 17.08
CA LEU A 66 -11.10 -10.35 16.39
C LEU A 66 -10.26 -11.27 17.28
N GLY A 67 -10.60 -11.44 18.57
CA GLY A 67 -9.82 -12.24 19.51
C GLY A 67 -8.49 -11.58 19.90
N ILE A 68 -8.35 -10.27 19.68
CA ILE A 68 -7.18 -9.50 20.11
C ILE A 68 -7.41 -9.07 21.57
N PRO A 69 -6.54 -9.46 22.53
CA PRO A 69 -6.78 -9.19 23.94
C PRO A 69 -6.83 -7.70 24.31
N GLN A 70 -7.54 -7.38 25.39
CA GLN A 70 -7.63 -6.03 25.95
C GLN A 70 -6.25 -5.42 26.27
N GLN A 71 -5.28 -6.25 26.65
CA GLN A 71 -3.91 -5.79 26.89
C GLN A 71 -3.27 -5.19 25.64
N VAL A 72 -3.46 -5.82 24.47
CA VAL A 72 -2.94 -5.30 23.19
C VAL A 72 -3.63 -4.00 22.81
N LEU A 73 -4.95 -3.90 23.04
CA LEU A 73 -5.70 -2.65 22.88
C LEU A 73 -5.09 -1.54 23.74
N ASN A 74 -4.87 -1.79 25.03
CA ASN A 74 -4.27 -0.81 25.94
C ASN A 74 -2.87 -0.38 25.49
N THR A 75 -2.04 -1.33 25.03
CA THR A 75 -0.72 -1.03 24.45
C THR A 75 -0.82 -0.14 23.21
N CYS A 76 -1.76 -0.41 22.31
CA CYS A 76 -2.01 0.45 21.16
C CYS A 76 -2.39 1.87 21.59
N LEU A 77 -3.35 2.02 22.51
CA LEU A 77 -3.81 3.32 22.98
C LEU A 77 -2.68 4.14 23.61
N GLN A 78 -1.87 3.52 24.47
CA GLN A 78 -0.71 4.17 25.09
C GLN A 78 0.31 4.63 24.04
N LYS A 79 0.65 3.76 23.06
CA LYS A 79 1.59 4.11 21.99
C LYS A 79 1.05 5.24 21.10
N LEU A 80 -0.24 5.25 20.82
CA LEU A 80 -0.89 6.28 20.00
C LEU A 80 -0.93 7.64 20.72
N GLU A 81 -1.21 7.66 22.02
CA GLU A 81 -1.18 8.88 22.85
C GLU A 81 0.23 9.50 22.90
N ALA A 82 1.27 8.66 22.90
CA ALA A 82 2.66 9.11 22.90
C ALA A 82 3.13 9.70 21.55
N LEU A 83 2.33 9.65 20.47
CA LEU A 83 2.71 10.19 19.17
C LEU A 83 2.66 11.73 19.17
N LYS A 84 3.84 12.36 19.04
CA LYS A 84 3.95 13.85 18.96
C LYS A 84 3.17 14.48 17.80
N LYS A 85 3.05 13.75 16.67
CA LYS A 85 2.37 14.20 15.44
C LYS A 85 1.66 12.99 14.80
N PRO A 86 0.47 12.62 15.26
CA PRO A 86 -0.24 11.47 14.71
C PRO A 86 -0.64 11.74 13.26
N SER A 87 -0.42 10.74 12.41
CA SER A 87 -0.88 10.67 11.03
C SER A 87 -1.51 9.31 10.80
N THR A 88 -2.35 9.17 9.77
CA THR A 88 -2.92 7.86 9.41
C THR A 88 -1.82 6.81 9.23
N MET A 89 -0.67 7.18 8.65
CA MET A 89 0.43 6.24 8.38
C MET A 89 1.14 5.77 9.65
N ASN A 90 1.54 6.69 10.54
CA ASN A 90 2.19 6.26 11.77
C ASN A 90 1.21 5.55 12.72
N THR A 91 -0.07 5.90 12.67
CA THR A 91 -1.14 5.22 13.42
C THR A 91 -1.29 3.77 12.97
N ILE A 92 -1.43 3.53 11.67
CA ILE A 92 -1.53 2.18 11.08
C ILE A 92 -0.29 1.36 11.43
N ARG A 93 0.91 1.94 11.25
CA ARG A 93 2.18 1.29 11.61
C ARG A 93 2.21 0.88 13.09
N THR A 94 1.93 1.82 13.98
CA THR A 94 1.98 1.59 15.43
C THR A 94 1.02 0.49 15.88
N ILE A 95 -0.18 0.43 15.30
CA ILE A 95 -1.15 -0.63 15.59
C ILE A 95 -0.66 -1.97 15.03
N GLY A 96 -0.21 -2.01 13.78
CA GLY A 96 0.31 -3.24 13.16
C GLY A 96 1.52 -3.82 13.91
N GLU A 97 2.46 -2.97 14.34
CA GLU A 97 3.60 -3.34 15.20
C GLU A 97 3.14 -3.95 16.53
N ALA A 98 2.15 -3.35 17.19
CA ALA A 98 1.63 -3.85 18.46
C ALA A 98 0.91 -5.19 18.31
N ILE A 99 0.14 -5.38 17.23
CA ILE A 99 -0.47 -6.67 16.91
C ILE A 99 0.62 -7.70 16.66
N TYR A 100 1.64 -7.39 15.84
CA TYR A 100 2.74 -8.31 15.57
C TYR A 100 3.45 -8.79 16.84
N THR A 101 3.79 -7.88 17.77
CA THR A 101 4.41 -8.25 19.05
C THR A 101 3.57 -9.29 19.81
N TYR A 102 2.25 -9.15 19.79
CA TYR A 102 1.36 -10.12 20.41
C TYR A 102 1.36 -11.45 19.65
N THR A 103 1.16 -11.42 18.33
CA THR A 103 1.00 -12.65 17.53
C THR A 103 2.29 -13.45 17.43
N GLU A 104 3.44 -12.79 17.44
CA GLU A 104 4.75 -13.44 17.53
C GLU A 104 4.91 -14.15 18.89
N ALA A 105 4.52 -13.50 19.99
CA ALA A 105 4.59 -14.09 21.32
C ALA A 105 3.63 -15.27 21.53
N THR A 106 2.50 -15.31 20.81
CA THR A 106 1.51 -16.40 20.89
C THR A 106 1.63 -17.45 19.79
N ASN A 107 2.56 -17.29 18.83
CA ASN A 107 2.66 -18.12 17.63
C ASN A 107 1.37 -18.14 16.78
N GLU A 108 0.65 -17.02 16.72
CA GLU A 108 -0.61 -16.87 15.99
C GLU A 108 -0.50 -15.94 14.76
N THR A 109 0.73 -15.61 14.33
CA THR A 109 0.97 -14.63 13.25
C THR A 109 0.22 -14.97 11.95
N ASP A 110 0.31 -16.21 11.46
CA ASP A 110 -0.39 -16.64 10.25
C ASP A 110 -1.92 -16.51 10.38
N TYR A 111 -2.46 -16.90 11.54
CA TYR A 111 -3.89 -16.80 11.83
C TYR A 111 -4.38 -15.35 11.76
N PHE A 112 -3.64 -14.42 12.37
CA PHE A 112 -4.01 -13.00 12.35
C PHE A 112 -3.77 -12.34 10.99
N ILE A 113 -2.77 -12.77 10.22
CA ILE A 113 -2.58 -12.32 8.83
C ILE A 113 -3.82 -12.66 8.00
N ASP A 114 -4.28 -13.91 8.03
CA ASP A 114 -5.48 -14.34 7.30
C ASP A 114 -6.73 -13.58 7.79
N LYS A 115 -6.95 -13.57 9.11
CA LYS A 115 -8.14 -12.95 9.72
C LYS A 115 -8.24 -11.45 9.43
N LEU A 116 -7.15 -10.71 9.59
CA LEU A 116 -7.14 -9.26 9.36
C LEU A 116 -7.20 -8.91 7.88
N SER A 117 -6.55 -9.69 7.00
CA SER A 117 -6.57 -9.47 5.55
C SER A 117 -7.95 -9.65 4.93
N ASN A 118 -8.82 -10.45 5.55
CA ASN A 118 -10.18 -10.68 5.05
C ASN A 118 -11.24 -9.77 5.71
N HIS A 119 -10.82 -8.83 6.56
CA HIS A 119 -11.73 -7.95 7.29
C HIS A 119 -12.49 -6.97 6.36
N PRO A 120 -13.78 -6.67 6.57
CA PRO A 120 -14.54 -5.72 5.74
C PRO A 120 -13.96 -4.30 5.69
N SER A 121 -13.47 -3.78 6.82
CA SER A 121 -12.78 -2.49 6.88
C SER A 121 -11.41 -2.56 6.22
N ASP A 122 -11.20 -1.72 5.21
CA ASP A 122 -9.90 -1.49 4.58
C ASP A 122 -8.86 -0.98 5.58
N SER A 123 -9.25 -0.12 6.53
CA SER A 123 -8.34 0.38 7.57
C SER A 123 -7.83 -0.72 8.52
N ILE A 124 -8.62 -1.77 8.76
CA ILE A 124 -8.14 -2.95 9.53
C ILE A 124 -7.19 -3.80 8.67
N ARG A 125 -7.51 -4.01 7.40
CA ARG A 125 -6.60 -4.71 6.46
C ARG A 125 -5.25 -4.01 6.33
N CYS A 126 -5.20 -2.68 6.50
CA CYS A 126 -3.95 -1.92 6.52
C CYS A 126 -2.99 -2.24 7.68
N TYR A 127 -3.41 -2.95 8.73
CA TYR A 127 -2.48 -3.35 9.79
C TYR A 127 -1.61 -4.53 9.38
N THR A 128 -2.15 -5.44 8.56
CA THR A 128 -1.47 -6.68 8.16
C THR A 128 -0.13 -6.48 7.44
N PRO A 129 0.05 -5.50 6.55
CA PRO A 129 1.35 -5.25 5.93
C PRO A 129 2.51 -5.07 6.92
N TYR A 130 2.26 -4.42 8.06
CA TYR A 130 3.29 -4.24 9.09
C TYR A 130 3.55 -5.52 9.87
N ILE A 131 2.53 -6.38 10.04
CA ILE A 131 2.71 -7.73 10.60
C ILE A 131 3.59 -8.56 9.68
N ILE A 132 3.30 -8.57 8.37
CA ILE A 132 4.10 -9.29 7.37
C ILE A 132 5.54 -8.77 7.32
N ALA A 133 5.73 -7.45 7.28
CA ALA A 133 7.07 -6.85 7.23
C ALA A 133 7.94 -7.24 8.44
N LEU A 134 7.32 -7.35 9.61
CA LEU A 134 8.01 -7.72 10.85
C LEU A 134 8.17 -9.22 11.05
N TYR A 135 7.51 -10.05 10.23
CA TYR A 135 7.48 -11.51 10.41
C TYR A 135 8.88 -12.12 10.31
N SER A 136 9.50 -12.32 11.47
CA SER A 136 10.94 -12.54 11.64
C SER A 136 11.43 -13.89 11.10
N THR A 137 10.53 -14.87 10.95
CA THR A 137 10.85 -16.22 10.47
C THR A 137 10.87 -16.34 8.95
N LEU A 138 10.38 -15.32 8.22
CA LEU A 138 10.28 -15.34 6.77
C LEU A 138 11.42 -14.54 6.12
N ARG A 139 11.92 -15.04 5.00
CA ARG A 139 12.80 -14.30 4.11
C ARG A 139 12.02 -13.21 3.38
N PHE A 140 12.73 -12.21 2.85
CA PHE A 140 12.10 -11.07 2.21
C PHE A 140 11.18 -11.48 1.03
N GLU A 141 11.59 -12.43 0.20
CA GLU A 141 10.79 -12.93 -0.92
C GLU A 141 9.52 -13.66 -0.46
N GLU A 142 9.61 -14.39 0.66
CA GLU A 142 8.46 -15.07 1.27
C GLU A 142 7.46 -14.06 1.84
N LYS A 143 7.93 -12.95 2.42
CA LYS A 143 7.08 -11.82 2.82
C LYS A 143 6.38 -11.18 1.63
N LEU A 144 7.07 -11.03 0.50
CA LEU A 144 6.46 -10.54 -0.74
C LEU A 144 5.32 -11.47 -1.18
N ASP A 145 5.58 -12.78 -1.29
CA ASP A 145 4.57 -13.76 -1.68
C ASP A 145 3.38 -13.78 -0.71
N LEU A 146 3.63 -13.68 0.60
CA LEU A 146 2.59 -13.61 1.62
C LEU A 146 1.75 -12.33 1.51
N ALA A 147 2.35 -11.19 1.13
CA ALA A 147 1.65 -9.93 0.95
C ALA A 147 0.82 -9.85 -0.34
N ARG A 148 0.98 -10.82 -1.25
CA ARG A 148 0.39 -10.79 -2.60
C ARG A 148 -1.13 -10.59 -2.64
N PRO A 149 -1.95 -11.17 -1.73
CA PRO A 149 -3.38 -10.86 -1.65
C PRO A 149 -3.67 -9.39 -1.34
N LEU A 150 -2.89 -8.77 -0.45
CA LEU A 150 -3.04 -7.36 -0.07
C LEU A 150 -2.54 -6.41 -1.16
N ILE A 151 -1.54 -6.82 -1.96
CA ILE A 151 -1.15 -6.07 -3.16
C ILE A 151 -2.30 -6.05 -4.18
N LYS A 152 -3.10 -7.12 -4.22
CA LYS A 152 -4.30 -7.24 -5.06
C LYS A 152 -5.57 -6.69 -4.41
N ASP A 153 -5.49 -6.12 -3.20
CA ASP A 153 -6.66 -5.63 -2.49
C ASP A 153 -7.46 -4.64 -3.35
N PRO A 154 -8.80 -4.70 -3.37
CA PRO A 154 -9.60 -3.74 -4.15
C PRO A 154 -9.43 -2.30 -3.66
N HIS A 155 -9.12 -2.09 -2.38
CA HIS A 155 -8.97 -0.77 -1.79
C HIS A 155 -7.55 -0.22 -1.99
N PHE A 156 -7.44 0.99 -2.55
CA PHE A 156 -6.15 1.61 -2.86
C PHE A 156 -5.28 1.80 -1.61
N GLY A 157 -5.88 2.17 -0.47
CA GLY A 157 -5.15 2.44 0.76
C GLY A 157 -4.38 1.22 1.26
N VAL A 158 -4.97 0.01 1.15
CA VAL A 158 -4.30 -1.24 1.53
C VAL A 158 -3.08 -1.45 0.63
N ARG A 159 -3.25 -1.32 -0.69
CA ARG A 159 -2.15 -1.46 -1.66
C ARG A 159 -1.01 -0.47 -1.41
N GLU A 160 -1.31 0.76 -1.01
CA GLU A 160 -0.28 1.75 -0.66
C GLU A 160 0.50 1.34 0.60
N VAL A 161 -0.21 0.89 1.63
CA VAL A 161 0.42 0.49 2.89
C VAL A 161 1.34 -0.72 2.71
N VAL A 162 1.01 -1.64 1.78
CA VAL A 162 1.86 -2.82 1.51
C VAL A 162 3.28 -2.42 1.09
N TRP A 163 3.41 -1.58 0.06
CA TRP A 163 4.75 -1.19 -0.38
C TRP A 163 5.45 -0.31 0.67
N MET A 164 4.71 0.51 1.43
CA MET A 164 5.31 1.31 2.50
C MET A 164 5.90 0.46 3.63
N ALA A 165 5.20 -0.60 4.02
CA ALA A 165 5.62 -1.49 5.11
C ALA A 165 6.84 -2.34 4.73
N LEU A 166 6.90 -2.84 3.49
CA LEU A 166 7.96 -3.73 3.01
C LEU A 166 9.19 -3.00 2.47
N ARG A 167 9.06 -1.72 2.12
CA ARG A 167 10.15 -0.93 1.52
C ARG A 167 11.41 -0.81 2.38
N PRO A 168 11.36 -0.66 3.73
CA PRO A 168 12.56 -0.59 4.55
C PRO A 168 13.46 -1.81 4.37
N GLU A 169 12.88 -3.02 4.34
CA GLU A 169 13.63 -4.26 4.12
C GLU A 169 14.07 -4.41 2.65
N LEU A 170 13.24 -4.02 1.68
CA LEU A 170 13.63 -3.99 0.27
C LEU A 170 14.91 -3.18 0.02
N ILE A 171 15.08 -2.05 0.72
CA ILE A 171 16.28 -1.21 0.60
C ILE A 171 17.56 -1.99 0.98
N LEU A 172 17.45 -2.89 1.97
CA LEU A 172 18.57 -3.69 2.46
C LEU A 172 18.89 -4.87 1.53
N HIS A 173 17.93 -5.31 0.71
CA HIS A 173 18.02 -6.49 -0.15
C HIS A 173 17.72 -6.16 -1.61
N ILE A 174 18.18 -5.00 -2.10
CA ILE A 174 17.82 -4.49 -3.43
C ILE A 174 18.29 -5.42 -4.57
N ASP A 175 19.44 -6.06 -4.38
CA ASP A 175 20.07 -7.02 -5.27
C ASP A 175 19.23 -8.29 -5.45
N ILE A 176 18.51 -8.71 -4.41
CA ILE A 176 17.56 -9.83 -4.43
C ILE A 176 16.18 -9.35 -4.93
N ALA A 177 15.76 -8.17 -4.48
CA ALA A 177 14.43 -7.63 -4.77
C ALA A 177 14.21 -7.34 -6.25
N ILE A 178 15.20 -6.76 -6.95
CA ILE A 178 15.06 -6.40 -8.37
C ILE A 178 14.81 -7.64 -9.26
N PRO A 179 15.60 -8.72 -9.19
CA PRO A 179 15.33 -9.96 -9.93
C PRO A 179 13.94 -10.54 -9.63
N PHE A 180 13.55 -10.61 -8.35
CA PHE A 180 12.25 -11.14 -7.95
C PHE A 180 11.10 -10.29 -8.52
N LEU A 181 11.17 -8.96 -8.35
CA LEU A 181 10.16 -8.04 -8.84
C LEU A 181 10.12 -7.96 -10.38
N SER A 182 11.21 -8.30 -11.06
CA SER A 182 11.24 -8.41 -12.53
C SER A 182 10.40 -9.59 -13.04
N HIS A 183 10.31 -10.68 -12.27
CA HIS A 183 9.36 -11.75 -12.56
C HIS A 183 7.92 -11.25 -12.40
N TRP A 184 7.63 -10.54 -11.31
CA TRP A 184 6.30 -9.97 -11.05
C TRP A 184 5.87 -8.87 -12.02
N ALA A 185 6.81 -8.17 -12.65
CA ALA A 185 6.52 -7.21 -13.71
C ALA A 185 5.85 -7.86 -14.94
N LYS A 186 5.84 -9.19 -15.05
CA LYS A 186 5.13 -9.95 -16.09
C LYS A 186 3.80 -10.53 -15.62
N ASP A 187 3.39 -10.29 -14.37
CA ASP A 187 2.15 -10.83 -13.81
C ASP A 187 0.92 -10.32 -14.57
N GLN A 188 -0.11 -11.16 -14.69
CA GLN A 188 -1.35 -10.81 -15.39
C GLN A 188 -2.11 -9.68 -14.68
N HIS A 189 -1.96 -9.56 -13.37
CA HIS A 189 -2.67 -8.59 -12.55
C HIS A 189 -1.93 -7.25 -12.49
N GLU A 190 -2.60 -6.18 -12.95
CA GLU A 190 -2.02 -4.83 -13.00
C GLU A 190 -1.52 -4.32 -11.63
N TYR A 191 -2.17 -4.67 -10.53
CA TYR A 191 -1.72 -4.22 -9.20
C TYR A 191 -0.39 -4.83 -8.77
N ILE A 192 -0.09 -6.07 -9.20
CA ILE A 192 1.21 -6.70 -8.95
C ILE A 192 2.28 -5.99 -9.78
N ARG A 193 2.02 -5.75 -11.07
CA ARG A 193 2.94 -5.00 -11.94
C ARG A 193 3.15 -3.56 -11.47
N ARG A 194 2.12 -2.89 -10.95
CA ARG A 194 2.23 -1.54 -10.38
C ARG A 194 3.07 -1.53 -9.10
N PHE A 195 2.93 -2.56 -8.26
CA PHE A 195 3.68 -2.67 -7.02
C PHE A 195 5.19 -2.69 -7.26
N THR A 196 5.66 -3.42 -8.28
CA THR A 196 7.11 -3.53 -8.58
C THR A 196 7.74 -2.18 -8.86
N THR A 197 7.02 -1.25 -9.50
CA THR A 197 7.53 0.11 -9.75
C THR A 197 7.34 1.03 -8.56
N GLU A 198 6.27 0.95 -7.78
CA GLU A 198 6.13 1.83 -6.61
C GLU A 198 7.15 1.52 -5.52
N ILE A 199 7.30 0.25 -5.16
CA ILE A 199 8.17 -0.13 -4.05
C ILE A 199 9.64 0.19 -4.35
N THR A 200 10.00 0.26 -5.63
CA THR A 200 11.37 0.57 -6.10
C THR A 200 11.57 2.04 -6.51
N ARG A 201 10.63 2.95 -6.27
CA ARG A 201 10.82 4.37 -6.65
C ARG A 201 12.07 4.96 -6.00
N PRO A 202 12.98 5.62 -6.75
CA PRO A 202 14.24 6.11 -6.17
C PRO A 202 14.04 7.31 -5.22
N ARG A 203 13.07 8.19 -5.51
CA ARG A 203 12.80 9.44 -4.76
C ARG A 203 11.33 9.67 -4.45
N GLY A 204 10.69 8.69 -3.80
CA GLY A 204 9.30 8.84 -3.37
C GLY A 204 9.11 9.94 -2.33
N VAL A 205 8.01 10.68 -2.42
CA VAL A 205 7.68 11.81 -1.52
C VAL A 205 7.27 11.35 -0.12
N TRP A 206 6.78 10.11 -0.02
CA TRP A 206 6.19 9.53 1.19
C TRP A 206 7.11 8.53 1.89
N CYS A 207 8.35 8.37 1.42
CA CYS A 207 9.22 7.28 1.86
C CYS A 207 10.70 7.67 1.76
N THR A 208 11.53 6.95 2.51
CA THR A 208 12.98 7.06 2.42
C THR A 208 13.44 6.80 0.99
N HIS A 209 14.38 7.62 0.52
CA HIS A 209 15.00 7.45 -0.77
C HIS A 209 15.78 6.14 -0.85
N ILE A 210 15.82 5.53 -2.04
CA ILE A 210 16.70 4.38 -2.32
C ILE A 210 17.96 4.95 -2.95
N THR A 211 19.01 5.16 -2.16
CA THR A 211 20.25 5.80 -2.61
C THR A 211 20.84 5.10 -3.83
N THR A 212 20.93 3.77 -3.79
CA THR A 212 21.45 2.96 -4.90
C THR A 212 20.69 3.20 -6.20
N LEU A 213 19.35 3.26 -6.19
CA LEU A 213 18.57 3.53 -7.41
C LEU A 213 18.56 5.01 -7.83
N LYS A 214 18.99 5.94 -6.95
CA LYS A 214 19.20 7.34 -7.34
C LYS A 214 20.50 7.52 -8.12
N GLU A 215 21.54 6.81 -7.70
CA GLU A 215 22.90 6.90 -8.23
C GLU A 215 23.07 5.97 -9.44
N HIS A 216 22.44 4.79 -9.38
CA HIS A 216 22.47 3.73 -10.39
C HIS A 216 21.05 3.36 -10.84
N PRO A 217 20.30 4.28 -11.47
CA PRO A 217 18.91 4.02 -11.89
C PRO A 217 18.78 2.90 -12.94
N GLU A 218 19.87 2.55 -13.64
CA GLU A 218 19.93 1.42 -14.57
C GLU A 218 19.57 0.09 -13.91
N GLN A 219 19.76 -0.05 -12.59
CA GLN A 219 19.34 -1.24 -11.84
C GLN A 219 17.81 -1.44 -11.87
N GLY A 220 17.02 -0.40 -12.14
CA GLY A 220 15.57 -0.51 -12.31
C GLY A 220 15.13 -1.02 -13.69
N LEU A 221 16.02 -1.04 -14.69
CA LEU A 221 15.69 -1.40 -16.07
C LEU A 221 15.05 -2.79 -16.25
N PRO A 222 15.44 -3.84 -15.50
CA PRO A 222 14.80 -5.15 -15.59
C PRO A 222 13.28 -5.11 -15.37
N ILE A 223 12.80 -4.22 -14.51
CA ILE A 223 11.36 -3.98 -14.26
C ILE A 223 10.78 -3.01 -15.29
N LEU A 224 11.41 -1.84 -15.45
CA LEU A 224 10.89 -0.74 -16.27
C LEU A 224 10.72 -1.12 -17.74
N SER A 225 11.67 -1.88 -18.29
CA SER A 225 11.67 -2.26 -19.69
C SER A 225 10.52 -3.21 -20.05
N LEU A 226 10.02 -3.98 -19.08
CA LEU A 226 8.85 -4.84 -19.24
C LEU A 226 7.55 -4.03 -19.22
N LEU A 227 7.53 -2.91 -18.50
CA LEU A 227 6.33 -2.09 -18.26
C LEU A 227 6.24 -0.83 -19.13
N LYS A 228 7.23 -0.58 -20.00
CA LYS A 228 7.33 0.62 -20.86
C LYS A 228 6.15 0.84 -21.82
N SER A 229 5.31 -0.17 -22.03
CA SER A 229 4.11 -0.13 -22.87
C SER A 229 2.95 -0.88 -22.18
N ASP A 230 2.90 -0.86 -20.85
CA ASP A 230 1.83 -1.51 -20.10
C ASP A 230 0.46 -0.94 -20.49
N THR A 231 -0.56 -1.79 -20.65
CA THR A 231 -1.91 -1.36 -21.04
C THR A 231 -2.68 -0.70 -19.91
N SER A 232 -2.29 -0.93 -18.65
CA SER A 232 -2.91 -0.31 -17.48
C SER A 232 -2.43 1.12 -17.29
N ILE A 233 -3.38 2.06 -17.25
CA ILE A 233 -3.12 3.45 -16.89
C ILE A 233 -2.49 3.56 -15.49
N TYR A 234 -2.88 2.68 -14.56
CA TYR A 234 -2.37 2.68 -13.19
C TYR A 234 -0.89 2.28 -13.13
N VAL A 235 -0.49 1.27 -13.93
CA VAL A 235 0.92 0.89 -14.08
C VAL A 235 1.71 1.99 -14.80
N GLN A 236 1.18 2.53 -15.91
CA GLN A 236 1.81 3.63 -16.65
C GLN A 236 2.09 4.86 -15.75
N ASP A 237 1.13 5.20 -14.88
CA ASP A 237 1.31 6.31 -13.93
C ASP A 237 2.44 6.04 -12.94
N SER A 238 2.59 4.80 -12.48
CA SER A 238 3.66 4.38 -11.59
C SER A 238 5.04 4.41 -12.28
N VAL A 239 5.15 3.86 -13.50
CA VAL A 239 6.38 3.90 -14.31
C VAL A 239 6.81 5.35 -14.58
N GLY A 240 5.88 6.21 -15.01
CA GLY A 240 6.18 7.62 -15.25
C GLY A 240 6.51 8.40 -13.97
N ASN A 241 6.03 7.96 -12.81
CA ASN A 241 6.44 8.53 -11.52
C ASN A 241 7.84 8.06 -11.12
N TRP A 242 8.16 6.79 -11.33
CA TRP A 242 9.51 6.24 -11.11
C TRP A 242 10.55 7.01 -11.92
N LEU A 243 10.32 7.19 -13.22
CA LEU A 243 11.24 7.90 -14.11
C LEU A 243 11.37 9.38 -13.74
N ASN A 244 10.26 10.05 -13.40
CA ASN A 244 10.32 11.44 -12.95
C ASN A 244 11.03 11.59 -11.59
N ASP A 245 11.03 10.56 -10.75
CA ASP A 245 11.82 10.57 -9.52
C ASP A 245 13.31 10.40 -9.83
N ALA A 246 13.66 9.48 -10.73
CA ALA A 246 15.03 9.31 -11.21
C ALA A 246 15.58 10.59 -11.89
N SER A 247 14.73 11.30 -12.65
CA SER A 247 15.15 12.50 -13.39
C SER A 247 15.62 13.66 -12.50
N LYS A 248 15.33 13.61 -11.20
CA LYS A 248 15.78 14.62 -10.24
C LYS A 248 17.25 14.42 -9.81
N SER A 249 17.83 13.23 -10.00
CA SER A 249 19.23 12.92 -9.71
C SER A 249 20.03 12.46 -10.92
N ALA A 250 19.38 11.82 -11.90
CA ALA A 250 20.00 11.32 -13.13
C ALA A 250 19.16 11.75 -14.36
N PRO A 251 19.11 13.06 -14.68
CA PRO A 251 18.29 13.58 -15.78
C PRO A 251 18.70 13.00 -17.14
N ASP A 252 19.99 12.86 -17.41
CA ASP A 252 20.52 12.40 -18.69
C ASP A 252 20.12 10.95 -18.98
N PHE A 253 20.20 10.08 -17.97
CA PHE A 253 19.72 8.70 -18.04
C PHE A 253 18.24 8.65 -18.47
N VAL A 254 17.38 9.46 -17.82
CA VAL A 254 15.94 9.46 -18.12
C VAL A 254 15.65 10.01 -19.52
N LEU A 255 16.37 11.06 -19.96
CA LEU A 255 16.24 11.62 -21.30
C LEU A 255 16.64 10.59 -22.37
N GLN A 256 17.79 9.94 -22.20
CA GLN A 256 18.27 8.90 -23.10
C GLN A 256 17.28 7.74 -23.20
N LEU A 257 16.84 7.21 -22.06
CA LEU A 257 15.89 6.10 -22.01
C LEU A 257 14.54 6.47 -22.64
N CYS A 258 14.03 7.67 -22.39
CA CYS A 258 12.78 8.13 -23.00
C CYS A 258 12.90 8.30 -24.52
N ASN A 259 14.04 8.80 -25.01
CA ASN A 259 14.31 8.91 -26.44
C ASN A 259 14.37 7.53 -27.11
N GLU A 260 15.08 6.58 -26.49
CA GLU A 260 15.15 5.19 -26.94
C GLU A 260 13.76 4.55 -26.99
N TRP A 261 12.96 4.68 -25.93
CA TRP A 261 11.60 4.13 -25.89
C TRP A 261 10.67 4.75 -26.92
N ASN A 262 10.81 6.05 -27.20
CA ASN A 262 10.03 6.72 -28.24
C ASN A 262 10.32 6.15 -29.65
N GLN A 263 11.54 5.65 -29.89
CA GLN A 263 11.94 5.04 -31.15
C GLN A 263 11.58 3.55 -31.21
N THR A 264 11.83 2.81 -30.13
CA THR A 264 11.69 1.34 -30.08
C THR A 264 10.29 0.86 -29.70
N SER A 265 9.47 1.70 -29.07
CA SER A 265 8.10 1.38 -28.64
C SER A 265 7.17 2.60 -28.80
N PRO A 266 6.87 3.05 -30.04
CA PRO A 266 6.12 4.29 -30.30
C PRO A 266 4.60 4.19 -30.04
N THR A 267 4.19 3.37 -29.06
CA THR A 267 2.80 3.15 -28.66
C THR A 267 2.21 4.35 -27.92
N LYS A 268 0.88 4.40 -27.79
CA LYS A 268 0.21 5.48 -27.04
C LYS A 268 0.51 5.40 -25.53
N GLU A 269 0.68 4.18 -25.02
CA GLU A 269 1.03 3.86 -23.64
C GLU A 269 2.43 4.38 -23.30
N THR A 270 3.43 4.06 -24.13
CA THR A 270 4.81 4.53 -23.96
C THR A 270 4.89 6.06 -24.05
N LYS A 271 4.20 6.68 -25.01
CA LYS A 271 4.15 8.15 -25.14
C LYS A 271 3.56 8.81 -23.89
N ARG A 272 2.53 8.21 -23.28
CA ARG A 272 1.95 8.69 -22.02
C ARG A 272 2.95 8.57 -20.87
N ILE A 273 3.66 7.45 -20.76
CA ILE A 273 4.72 7.24 -19.75
C ILE A 273 5.81 8.31 -19.91
N ILE A 274 6.33 8.51 -21.12
CA ILE A 274 7.38 9.51 -21.41
C ILE A 274 6.93 10.93 -21.04
N LYS A 275 5.72 11.32 -21.47
CA LYS A 275 5.15 12.64 -21.11
C LYS A 275 5.11 12.83 -19.60
N LYS A 276 4.73 11.79 -18.86
CA LYS A 276 4.69 11.82 -17.39
C LYS A 276 6.10 11.86 -16.81
N ALA A 277 7.04 11.06 -17.32
CA ALA A 277 8.43 10.99 -16.88
C ALA A 277 9.15 12.34 -16.97
N LEU A 278 8.95 13.08 -18.07
CA LEU A 278 9.68 14.31 -18.37
C LEU A 278 9.03 15.59 -17.80
N ARG A 279 7.88 15.48 -17.12
CA ARG A 279 7.09 16.65 -16.66
C ARG A 279 7.85 17.63 -15.78
N THR A 280 8.84 17.17 -15.00
CA THR A 280 9.66 18.06 -14.16
C THR A 280 10.80 18.69 -14.96
N LEU A 281 11.36 17.98 -15.94
CA LEU A 281 12.42 18.53 -16.80
C LEU A 281 11.88 19.58 -17.78
N GLN A 282 10.66 19.40 -18.29
CA GLN A 282 10.02 20.34 -19.21
C GLN A 282 9.53 21.65 -18.57
N LYS A 283 9.50 21.71 -17.22
CA LYS A 283 9.08 22.90 -16.48
C LYS A 283 10.26 23.79 -16.07
N LYS A 284 11.48 23.31 -16.24
CA LYS A 284 12.70 24.07 -16.03
C LYS A 284 13.10 24.72 -17.34
#